data_AF-A0A3D1W968-F1
#
_entry.id   AF-A0A3D1W968-F1
#
_cell.length_a   1.000
_cell.length_b   1.000
_cell.length_c   1.000
_cell.angle_alpha   90.00
_cell.angle_beta   90.00
_cell.angle_gamma   90.00
#
_symmetry.space_group_name_H-M   'P 1'
#
loop_
_entity.id
_entity.type
_entity.pdbx_description
1 polymer ?
#
loop_
_entity_poly.entity_id
_entity_poly.type
_entity_poly.pdbx_seq_one_letter_code
_entity_poly.pdbx_strand_id
1 'polypeptide(L)'
;MNRAFTRETDEGDDDAGAEGGTPIPAGIKNYITPGGHQRLRDELKYLLDRERPAVTSAVSWAAKNGDRSENADYQYGKKRLREIDRRIRFLTKRLDAAEVVDPLTPRDEELAGRVFFGATVVYSNATGLEKTVTIVGIDELDLSRHYITWISPLARALMKAREGDSVTLHAPGGREELDILEVRYEAVVIDAFVPQAPISLNVAAVGSSEQDSAKSGA
;
A
#
# COMPACT_ATOMS: atom_id res chain seq x y z
N MET A 1 50.15 -14.08 24.64
CA MET A 1 49.57 -14.30 23.29
C MET A 1 48.16 -14.85 23.45
N ASN A 2 47.13 -14.01 23.40
CA ASN A 2 45.74 -14.46 23.49
C ASN A 2 45.03 -14.11 22.17
N ARG A 3 44.76 -15.14 21.36
CA ARG A 3 43.87 -15.05 20.19
C ARG A 3 42.43 -15.15 20.69
N ALA A 4 41.75 -14.02 20.80
CA ALA A 4 40.30 -14.00 20.92
C ALA A 4 39.71 -14.02 19.51
N PHE A 5 38.96 -15.09 19.24
CA PHE A 5 38.17 -15.30 18.04
C PHE A 5 37.23 -14.12 17.80
N THR A 6 37.38 -13.47 16.65
CA THR A 6 36.38 -12.56 16.09
C THR A 6 35.25 -13.44 15.55
N ARG A 7 34.17 -13.57 16.31
CA ARG A 7 32.93 -14.16 15.82
C ARG A 7 32.23 -13.10 14.99
N GLU A 8 32.07 -13.38 13.71
CA GLU A 8 31.22 -12.65 12.76
C GLU A 8 29.87 -12.37 13.43
N THR A 9 29.56 -11.10 13.63
CA THR A 9 28.18 -10.66 13.78
C THR A 9 27.58 -10.74 12.39
N ASP A 10 26.74 -11.75 12.21
CA ASP A 10 25.71 -11.83 11.18
C ASP A 10 24.99 -10.47 11.20
N GLU A 11 25.38 -9.59 10.27
CA GLU A 11 24.79 -8.27 10.12
C GLU A 11 23.32 -8.49 9.80
N GLY A 12 22.50 -8.03 10.74
CA GLY A 12 21.08 -8.27 10.80
C GLY A 12 20.39 -7.88 9.50
N ASP A 13 19.26 -8.54 9.31
CA ASP A 13 18.19 -8.19 8.41
C ASP A 13 17.88 -6.69 8.55
N ASP A 14 18.59 -5.86 7.78
CA ASP A 14 18.34 -4.43 7.63
C ASP A 14 17.02 -4.27 6.86
N ASP A 15 15.91 -4.53 7.56
CA ASP A 15 14.54 -4.14 7.22
C ASP A 15 14.34 -2.61 7.38
N ALA A 16 15.44 -1.84 7.41
CA ALA A 16 15.47 -0.40 7.56
C ALA A 16 15.92 0.25 6.25
N GLY A 17 15.07 0.23 5.23
CA GLY A 17 15.30 1.05 4.05
C GLY A 17 14.59 0.57 2.78
N ALA A 18 13.27 0.71 2.73
CA ALA A 18 12.55 0.65 1.47
C ALA A 18 11.48 1.74 1.43
N GLU A 19 11.62 2.64 0.45
CA GLU A 19 10.50 3.45 0.00
C GLU A 19 9.30 2.57 -0.34
N GLY A 20 8.11 2.93 0.16
CA GLY A 20 6.85 2.41 -0.36
C GLY A 20 5.70 2.15 0.63
N GLY A 21 5.88 2.30 1.95
CA GLY A 21 4.77 2.23 2.89
C GLY A 21 5.15 2.38 4.36
N THR A 22 4.34 3.10 5.13
CA THR A 22 4.53 3.31 6.58
C THR A 22 4.43 1.97 7.32
N PRO A 23 5.49 1.44 7.96
CA PRO A 23 5.45 0.12 8.61
C PRO A 23 4.29 0.01 9.61
N ILE A 24 3.63 -1.15 9.67
CA ILE A 24 2.63 -1.41 10.72
C ILE A 24 3.40 -1.53 12.04
N PRO A 25 3.07 -0.72 13.07
CA PRO A 25 3.66 -0.92 14.38
C PRO A 25 3.28 -2.32 14.91
N ALA A 26 4.27 -3.05 15.44
CA ALA A 26 4.06 -4.41 15.91
C ALA A 26 2.93 -4.50 16.96
N GLY A 27 2.04 -5.48 16.80
CA GLY A 27 0.93 -5.74 17.74
C GLY A 27 -0.35 -4.95 17.48
N ILE A 28 -0.43 -4.17 16.40
CA ILE A 28 -1.61 -3.37 16.06
C ILE A 28 -2.45 -4.05 14.95
N LYS A 29 -3.78 -4.13 15.16
CA LYS A 29 -4.75 -4.57 14.14
C LYS A 29 -4.74 -3.64 12.93
N ASN A 30 -4.52 -4.16 11.72
CA ASN A 30 -4.50 -3.35 10.49
C ASN A 30 -5.91 -3.25 9.90
N TYR A 31 -6.70 -2.28 10.36
CA TYR A 31 -8.01 -2.02 9.76
C TYR A 31 -7.88 -1.46 8.35
N ILE A 32 -8.70 -1.97 7.44
CA ILE A 32 -8.76 -1.53 6.04
C ILE A 32 -10.20 -1.56 5.54
N THR A 33 -10.58 -0.65 4.64
CA THR A 33 -11.90 -0.73 4.00
C THR A 33 -11.93 -1.84 2.93
N PRO A 34 -13.12 -2.32 2.52
CA PRO A 34 -13.24 -3.30 1.44
C PRO A 34 -12.57 -2.84 0.14
N GLY A 35 -12.66 -1.54 -0.18
CA GLY A 35 -12.04 -0.96 -1.37
C GLY A 35 -10.52 -1.01 -1.32
N GLY A 36 -9.91 -0.62 -0.19
CA GLY A 36 -8.47 -0.70 0.01
C GLY A 36 -7.96 -2.13 -0.03
N HIS A 37 -8.66 -3.05 0.62
CA HIS A 37 -8.32 -4.47 0.60
C HIS A 37 -8.35 -5.05 -0.81
N GLN A 38 -9.39 -4.72 -1.60
CA GLN A 38 -9.50 -5.15 -2.98
C GLN A 38 -8.36 -4.60 -3.84
N ARG A 39 -8.03 -3.31 -3.71
CA ARG A 39 -6.90 -2.68 -4.41
C ARG A 39 -5.57 -3.40 -4.12
N LEU A 40 -5.26 -3.70 -2.85
CA LEU A 40 -4.03 -4.41 -2.49
C LEU A 40 -4.00 -5.84 -3.05
N ARG A 41 -5.14 -6.54 -3.05
CA ARG A 41 -5.27 -7.86 -3.67
C ARG A 41 -5.07 -7.83 -5.17
N ASP A 42 -5.62 -6.84 -5.85
CA ASP A 42 -5.49 -6.69 -7.30
C ASP A 42 -4.04 -6.39 -7.70
N GLU A 43 -3.36 -5.54 -6.93
CA GLU A 43 -1.92 -5.29 -7.11
C GLU A 43 -1.11 -6.58 -6.92
N LEU A 44 -1.32 -7.31 -5.82
CA LEU A 44 -0.61 -8.56 -5.54
C LEU A 44 -0.81 -9.58 -6.66
N LYS A 45 -2.05 -9.75 -7.12
CA LYS A 45 -2.39 -10.64 -8.24
C LYS A 45 -1.69 -10.23 -9.52
N TYR A 46 -1.68 -8.94 -9.86
CA TYR A 46 -0.97 -8.45 -11.04
C TYR A 46 0.53 -8.74 -10.98
N LEU A 47 1.17 -8.49 -9.82
CA LEU A 47 2.60 -8.76 -9.65
C LEU A 47 2.93 -10.24 -9.83
N LEU A 48 2.10 -11.15 -9.28
CA LEU A 48 2.32 -12.59 -9.36
C LEU A 48 2.04 -13.16 -10.75
N ASP A 49 0.92 -12.79 -11.35
CA ASP A 49 0.40 -13.43 -12.57
C ASP A 49 0.94 -12.80 -13.86
N ARG A 50 1.37 -11.52 -13.81
CA ARG A 50 1.75 -10.74 -14.99
C ARG A 50 3.19 -10.24 -14.91
N GLU A 51 3.49 -9.39 -13.94
CA GLU A 51 4.74 -8.62 -13.99
C GLU A 51 5.96 -9.48 -13.67
N ARG A 52 5.92 -10.26 -12.58
CA ARG A 52 7.04 -11.12 -12.16
C ARG A 52 7.42 -12.15 -13.24
N PRO A 53 6.47 -12.89 -13.87
CA PRO A 53 6.80 -13.80 -14.98
C PRO A 53 7.39 -13.09 -16.20
N ALA A 54 6.88 -11.90 -16.55
CA ALA A 54 7.37 -11.12 -17.68
C ALA A 54 8.83 -10.68 -17.47
N VAL A 55 9.14 -10.10 -16.29
CA VAL A 55 10.50 -9.66 -15.94
C VAL A 55 11.45 -10.85 -15.86
N THR A 56 11.00 -11.99 -15.29
CA THR A 56 11.81 -13.22 -15.23
C THR A 56 12.19 -13.72 -16.62
N SER A 57 11.23 -13.69 -17.56
CA SER A 57 11.45 -14.09 -18.94
C SER A 57 12.45 -13.16 -19.64
N ALA A 58 12.31 -11.85 -19.46
CA ALA A 58 13.23 -10.86 -20.03
C ALA A 58 14.65 -11.01 -19.48
N VAL A 59 14.81 -11.21 -18.16
CA VAL A 59 16.11 -11.46 -17.52
C VAL A 59 16.74 -12.75 -18.04
N SER A 60 15.95 -13.82 -18.20
CA SER A 60 16.44 -15.10 -18.72
C SER A 60 16.94 -14.97 -20.16
N TRP A 61 16.23 -14.21 -21.00
CA TRP A 61 16.63 -13.95 -22.38
C TRP A 61 17.91 -13.10 -22.44
N ALA A 62 17.97 -12.00 -21.67
CA ALA A 62 19.16 -11.15 -21.60
C ALA A 62 20.40 -11.93 -21.13
N ALA A 63 20.22 -12.89 -20.22
CA ALA A 63 21.27 -13.77 -19.73
C ALA A 63 21.77 -14.81 -20.75
N LYS A 64 20.98 -15.09 -21.81
CA LYS A 64 21.36 -15.99 -22.91
C LYS A 64 22.05 -15.26 -24.07
N ASN A 65 21.77 -13.97 -24.25
CA ASN A 65 22.19 -13.20 -25.42
C ASN A 65 23.37 -12.23 -25.18
N GLY A 66 24.06 -12.30 -24.03
CA GLY A 66 25.24 -11.46 -23.79
C GLY A 66 25.98 -11.75 -22.49
N ASP A 67 27.10 -11.04 -22.30
CA ASP A 67 27.83 -11.02 -21.03
C ASP A 67 26.97 -10.33 -19.95
N ARG A 68 26.75 -11.05 -18.85
CA ARG A 68 25.92 -10.61 -17.73
C ARG A 68 26.49 -9.40 -17.01
N SER A 69 27.80 -9.17 -17.10
CA SER A 69 28.46 -8.05 -16.42
C SER A 69 28.27 -6.72 -17.14
N GLU A 70 28.09 -6.73 -18.47
CA GLU A 70 27.94 -5.52 -19.29
C GLU A 70 26.50 -5.29 -19.80
N ASN A 71 25.64 -6.30 -19.78
CA ASN A 71 24.27 -6.18 -20.28
C ASN A 71 23.37 -5.37 -19.32
N ALA A 72 23.05 -4.14 -19.72
CA ALA A 72 22.18 -3.23 -18.97
C ALA A 72 20.77 -3.79 -18.71
N ASP A 73 20.18 -4.51 -19.66
CA ASP A 73 18.84 -5.12 -19.52
C ASP A 73 18.83 -6.21 -18.44
N TYR A 74 19.93 -6.98 -18.34
CA TYR A 74 20.08 -7.99 -17.30
C TYR A 74 20.19 -7.36 -15.90
N GLN A 75 21.04 -6.33 -15.75
CA GLN A 75 21.21 -5.64 -14.46
C GLN A 75 19.93 -4.95 -14.01
N TYR A 76 19.26 -4.26 -14.94
CA TYR A 76 17.98 -3.61 -14.67
C TYR A 76 16.88 -4.62 -14.32
N GLY A 77 16.74 -5.69 -15.11
CA GLY A 77 15.73 -6.72 -14.84
C GLY A 77 15.95 -7.43 -13.49
N LYS A 78 17.21 -7.67 -13.09
CA LYS A 78 17.55 -8.17 -11.74
C LYS A 78 17.20 -7.19 -10.63
N LYS A 79 17.35 -5.88 -10.84
CA LYS A 79 16.89 -4.85 -9.89
C LYS A 79 15.37 -4.86 -9.80
N ARG A 80 14.67 -4.83 -10.93
CA ARG A 80 13.21 -4.85 -10.98
C ARG A 80 12.60 -6.09 -10.34
N LEU A 81 13.20 -7.27 -10.56
CA LEU A 81 12.74 -8.50 -9.91
C LEU A 81 12.83 -8.42 -8.38
N ARG A 82 13.90 -7.81 -7.84
CA ARG A 82 14.03 -7.57 -6.39
C ARG A 82 12.99 -6.59 -5.87
N GLU A 83 12.67 -5.54 -6.63
CA GLU A 83 11.61 -4.59 -6.27
C GLU A 83 10.24 -5.29 -6.23
N ILE A 84 9.92 -6.10 -7.25
CA ILE A 84 8.68 -6.89 -7.31
C ILE A 84 8.59 -7.87 -6.14
N ASP A 85 9.64 -8.65 -5.87
CA ASP A 85 9.65 -9.63 -4.78
C ASP A 85 9.52 -8.93 -3.40
N ARG A 86 10.13 -7.75 -3.23
CA ARG A 86 9.93 -6.93 -2.02
C ARG A 86 8.49 -6.45 -1.89
N ARG A 87 7.88 -5.95 -2.97
CA ARG A 87 6.49 -5.49 -2.98
C ARG A 87 5.50 -6.62 -2.71
N ILE A 88 5.71 -7.80 -3.32
CA ILE A 88 4.90 -9.00 -3.05
C ILE A 88 4.96 -9.38 -1.57
N ARG A 89 6.16 -9.45 -0.97
CA ARG A 89 6.30 -9.76 0.46
C ARG A 89 5.60 -8.73 1.34
N PHE A 90 5.73 -7.45 1.01
CA PHE A 90 5.02 -6.36 1.71
C PHE A 90 3.50 -6.54 1.64
N LEU A 91 2.94 -6.70 0.43
CA LEU A 91 1.49 -6.85 0.22
C LEU A 91 0.95 -8.11 0.89
N THR A 92 1.68 -9.22 0.84
CA THR A 92 1.29 -10.47 1.49
C THR A 92 1.17 -10.26 3.00
N LYS A 93 2.23 -9.72 3.64
CA LYS A 93 2.20 -9.41 5.08
C LYS A 93 1.06 -8.45 5.45
N ARG A 94 0.76 -7.47 4.58
CA ARG A 94 -0.33 -6.51 4.78
C ARG A 94 -1.70 -7.16 4.75
N LEU A 95 -1.94 -8.00 3.75
CA LEU A 95 -3.20 -8.71 3.57
C LEU A 95 -3.41 -9.75 4.68
N ASP A 96 -2.36 -10.45 5.10
CA ASP A 96 -2.44 -11.42 6.20
C ASP A 96 -2.81 -10.75 7.54
N ALA A 97 -2.36 -9.52 7.76
CA ALA A 97 -2.66 -8.74 8.96
C ALA A 97 -3.94 -7.89 8.86
N ALA A 98 -4.61 -7.87 7.70
CA ALA A 98 -5.73 -6.98 7.42
C ALA A 98 -7.03 -7.42 8.09
N GLU A 99 -7.68 -6.50 8.79
CA GLU A 99 -9.04 -6.66 9.31
C GLU A 99 -9.96 -5.77 8.47
N VAL A 100 -10.73 -6.38 7.56
CA VAL A 100 -11.63 -5.66 6.66
C VAL A 100 -12.84 -5.17 7.43
N VAL A 101 -13.04 -3.85 7.48
CA VAL A 101 -14.19 -3.21 8.14
C VAL A 101 -14.94 -2.37 7.11
N ASP A 102 -16.17 -2.75 6.84
CA ASP A 102 -17.06 -2.02 5.93
C ASP A 102 -17.78 -0.88 6.68
N PRO A 103 -17.57 0.39 6.28
CA PRO A 103 -18.28 1.54 6.88
C PRO A 103 -19.80 1.47 6.73
N LEU A 104 -20.31 0.79 5.70
CA LEU A 104 -21.74 0.70 5.41
C LEU A 104 -22.45 -0.40 6.20
N THR A 105 -21.71 -1.26 6.92
CA THR A 105 -22.33 -2.28 7.76
C THR A 105 -23.09 -1.61 8.91
N PRO A 106 -24.39 -1.90 9.10
CA PRO A 106 -25.17 -1.33 10.19
C PRO A 106 -24.51 -1.61 11.54
N ARG A 107 -24.45 -0.58 12.38
CA ARG A 107 -23.94 -0.67 13.75
C ARG A 107 -25.11 -0.75 14.71
N ASP A 108 -24.87 -1.35 15.87
CA ASP A 108 -25.82 -1.35 16.97
C ASP A 108 -26.23 0.09 17.34
N GLU A 109 -27.47 0.27 17.79
CA GLU A 109 -28.03 1.61 18.08
C GLU A 109 -27.21 2.41 19.10
N GLU A 110 -26.53 1.74 20.05
CA GLU A 110 -25.65 2.40 21.03
C GLU A 110 -24.33 2.90 20.42
N LEU A 111 -23.92 2.32 19.30
CA LEU A 111 -22.72 2.67 18.55
C LEU A 111 -23.03 3.59 17.37
N ALA A 112 -24.30 3.68 16.97
CA ALA A 112 -24.78 4.63 15.98
C ALA A 112 -24.44 6.07 16.42
N GLY A 113 -23.94 6.87 15.47
CA GLY A 113 -23.52 8.26 15.71
C GLY A 113 -22.19 8.45 16.44
N ARG A 114 -21.50 7.38 16.87
CA ARG A 114 -20.13 7.47 17.38
C ARG A 114 -19.12 7.40 16.23
N VAL A 115 -18.00 8.10 16.39
CA VAL A 115 -16.87 8.04 15.47
C VAL A 115 -16.09 6.73 15.67
N PHE A 116 -16.02 5.92 14.62
CA PHE A 116 -15.20 4.71 14.52
C PHE A 116 -14.46 4.67 13.18
N PHE A 117 -13.74 3.56 12.92
CA PHE A 117 -13.15 3.30 11.60
C PHE A 117 -14.21 3.39 10.49
N GLY A 118 -13.87 4.08 9.40
CA GLY A 118 -14.76 4.33 8.27
C GLY A 118 -15.74 5.48 8.46
N ALA A 119 -15.72 6.18 9.60
CA ALA A 119 -16.54 7.37 9.81
C ALA A 119 -15.97 8.58 9.06
N THR A 120 -16.88 9.34 8.46
CA THR A 120 -16.63 10.69 7.96
C THR A 120 -17.14 11.68 8.99
N VAL A 121 -16.24 12.53 9.47
CA VAL A 121 -16.48 13.47 10.56
C VAL A 121 -16.32 14.89 10.06
N VAL A 122 -17.33 15.71 10.28
CA VAL A 122 -17.23 17.15 10.12
C VAL A 122 -16.96 17.75 11.50
N TYR A 123 -15.91 18.54 11.60
CA TYR A 123 -15.55 19.23 12.83
C TYR A 123 -15.21 20.68 12.56
N SER A 124 -15.50 21.55 13.52
CA SER A 124 -15.00 22.92 13.55
C SER A 124 -13.80 23.00 14.47
N ASN A 125 -12.82 23.83 14.12
CA ASN A 125 -11.75 24.17 15.03
C ASN A 125 -12.05 25.45 15.83
N ALA A 126 -11.13 25.83 16.73
CA ALA A 126 -11.24 27.06 17.53
C ALA A 126 -11.36 28.36 16.71
N THR A 127 -11.01 28.35 15.42
CA THR A 127 -11.18 29.51 14.53
C THR A 127 -12.54 29.55 13.82
N GLY A 128 -13.41 28.56 14.06
CA GLY A 128 -14.69 28.39 13.37
C GLY A 128 -14.56 27.81 11.97
N LEU A 129 -13.39 27.26 11.60
CA LEU A 129 -13.18 26.66 10.29
C LEU A 129 -13.63 25.20 10.32
N GLU A 130 -14.62 24.90 9.49
CA GLU A 130 -15.12 23.55 9.29
C GLU A 130 -14.18 22.73 8.41
N LYS A 131 -13.92 21.49 8.84
CA LYS A 131 -13.12 20.51 8.11
C LYS A 131 -13.85 19.18 8.11
N THR A 132 -13.77 18.50 6.99
CA THR A 132 -14.28 17.13 6.84
C THR A 132 -13.09 16.18 6.75
N VAL A 133 -13.12 15.09 7.50
CA VAL A 133 -12.12 14.03 7.42
C VAL A 133 -12.78 12.66 7.44
N THR A 134 -12.18 11.68 6.76
CA THR A 134 -12.63 10.28 6.82
C THR A 134 -11.55 9.41 7.42
N ILE A 135 -11.91 8.60 8.42
CA ILE A 135 -10.97 7.74 9.13
C ILE A 135 -10.82 6.42 8.37
N VAL A 136 -9.64 6.16 7.84
CA VAL A 136 -9.32 4.98 7.01
C VAL A 136 -8.08 4.23 7.51
N GLY A 137 -7.73 3.14 6.83
CA GLY A 137 -6.53 2.35 7.09
C GLY A 137 -5.23 3.08 6.76
N ILE A 138 -4.11 2.53 7.22
CA ILE A 138 -2.77 3.08 6.94
C ILE A 138 -2.48 3.04 5.43
N ASP A 139 -2.94 1.99 4.76
CA ASP A 139 -2.73 1.75 3.33
C ASP A 139 -3.68 2.57 2.42
N GLU A 140 -4.57 3.37 3.01
CA GLU A 140 -5.65 4.12 2.33
C GLU A 140 -5.53 5.64 2.51
N LEU A 141 -4.43 6.10 3.12
CA LEU A 141 -4.16 7.52 3.37
C LEU A 141 -4.15 8.32 2.07
N ASP A 142 -5.02 9.32 1.99
CA ASP A 142 -5.06 10.31 0.92
C ASP A 142 -5.50 11.67 1.46
N LEU A 143 -4.51 12.54 1.72
CA LEU A 143 -4.77 13.87 2.25
C LEU A 143 -5.54 14.77 1.27
N SER A 144 -5.48 14.51 -0.04
CA SER A 144 -6.22 15.27 -1.04
C SER A 144 -7.72 15.00 -0.96
N ARG A 145 -8.09 13.80 -0.51
CA ARG A 145 -9.48 13.38 -0.24
C ARG A 145 -9.87 13.53 1.23
N HIS A 146 -9.00 14.12 2.05
CA HIS A 146 -9.17 14.23 3.50
C HIS A 146 -9.29 12.87 4.21
N TYR A 147 -8.65 11.84 3.66
CA TYR A 147 -8.57 10.53 4.28
C TYR A 147 -7.40 10.53 5.26
N ILE A 148 -7.70 10.24 6.52
CA ILE A 148 -6.71 10.23 7.59
C ILE A 148 -6.60 8.83 8.17
N THR A 149 -5.40 8.45 8.59
CA THR A 149 -5.20 7.15 9.23
C THR A 149 -5.82 7.12 10.62
N TRP A 150 -6.40 5.99 11.00
CA TRP A 150 -6.96 5.80 12.34
C TRP A 150 -5.93 5.91 13.48
N ILE A 151 -4.64 5.75 13.17
CA ILE A 151 -3.52 5.93 14.12
C ILE A 151 -3.10 7.41 14.29
N SER A 152 -3.60 8.31 13.45
CA SER A 152 -3.25 9.73 13.52
C SER A 152 -3.71 10.38 14.83
N PRO A 153 -3.00 11.39 15.36
CA PRO A 153 -3.44 12.12 16.56
C PRO A 153 -4.85 12.70 16.45
N LEU A 154 -5.22 13.15 15.25
CA LEU A 154 -6.55 13.66 14.94
C LEU A 154 -7.62 12.56 15.03
N ALA A 155 -7.43 11.44 14.34
CA ALA A 155 -8.39 10.33 14.41
C ALA A 155 -8.51 9.77 15.84
N ARG A 156 -7.40 9.72 16.60
CA ARG A 156 -7.40 9.30 17.99
C ARG A 156 -8.18 10.25 18.91
N ALA A 157 -8.14 11.55 18.66
CA ALA A 157 -8.91 12.54 19.41
C ALA A 157 -10.41 12.45 19.09
N LEU A 158 -10.76 12.17 17.84
CA LEU A 158 -12.16 12.04 17.39
C LEU A 158 -12.78 10.69 17.79
N MET A 159 -11.98 9.64 18.00
CA MET A 159 -12.47 8.28 18.24
C MET A 159 -13.43 8.19 19.43
N LYS A 160 -14.55 7.48 19.25
CA LYS A 160 -15.65 7.26 20.23
C LYS A 160 -16.48 8.50 20.60
N ALA A 161 -16.11 9.68 20.13
CA ALA A 161 -16.90 10.89 20.29
C ALA A 161 -18.14 10.85 19.39
N ARG A 162 -19.10 11.72 19.66
CA ARG A 162 -20.38 11.83 18.94
C ARG A 162 -20.58 13.23 18.41
N GLU A 163 -21.58 13.37 17.54
CA GLU A 163 -22.10 14.66 17.13
C GLU A 163 -22.47 15.52 18.35
N GLY A 164 -22.01 16.77 18.36
CA GLY A 164 -22.17 17.71 19.47
C GLY A 164 -21.11 17.63 20.57
N ASP A 165 -20.19 16.66 20.53
CA ASP A 165 -19.09 16.58 21.49
C ASP A 165 -17.95 17.53 21.11
N SER A 166 -17.28 18.10 22.12
CA SER A 166 -16.02 18.82 21.97
C SER A 166 -14.85 17.93 22.43
N VAL A 167 -13.81 17.81 21.59
CA VAL A 167 -12.62 17.00 21.86
C VAL A 167 -11.35 17.84 21.80
N THR A 168 -10.36 17.50 22.63
CA THR A 168 -9.05 18.17 22.61
C THR A 168 -8.05 17.40 21.76
N LEU A 169 -7.59 18.03 20.68
CA LEU A 169 -6.47 17.54 19.87
C LEU A 169 -5.14 17.98 20.49
N HIS A 170 -4.28 17.00 20.75
CA HIS A 170 -2.88 17.25 21.12
C HIS A 170 -1.99 17.16 19.89
N ALA A 171 -1.71 18.31 19.26
CA ALA A 171 -0.79 18.41 18.14
C ALA A 171 0.60 18.86 18.61
N PRO A 172 1.68 18.61 17.85
CA PRO A 172 3.01 19.14 18.18
C PRO A 172 3.04 20.67 18.32
N GLY A 173 2.14 21.39 17.65
CA GLY A 173 2.00 22.84 17.72
C GLY A 173 1.19 23.38 18.90
N GLY A 174 0.61 22.51 19.74
CA GLY A 174 -0.21 22.91 20.87
C GLY A 174 -1.48 22.07 21.04
N ARG A 175 -2.35 22.53 21.95
CA ARG A 175 -3.69 21.94 22.14
C ARG A 175 -4.69 22.74 21.32
N GLU A 176 -5.53 22.05 20.58
CA GLU A 176 -6.61 22.64 19.80
C GLU A 176 -7.93 21.98 20.23
N GLU A 177 -8.96 22.78 20.51
CA GLU A 177 -10.31 22.27 20.74
C GLU A 177 -11.03 22.12 19.40
N LEU A 178 -11.68 20.97 19.22
CA LEU A 178 -12.43 20.61 18.03
C LEU A 178 -13.87 20.29 18.44
N ASP A 179 -14.83 20.89 17.77
CA ASP A 179 -16.25 20.62 17.97
C ASP A 179 -16.74 19.72 16.85
N ILE A 180 -17.35 18.59 17.20
CA ILE A 180 -17.87 17.63 16.22
C ILE A 180 -19.26 18.07 15.79
N LEU A 181 -19.37 18.44 14.51
CA LEU A 181 -20.59 18.96 13.92
C LEU A 181 -21.48 17.86 13.33
N GLU A 182 -20.87 16.83 12.76
CA GLU A 182 -21.59 15.74 12.11
C GLU A 182 -20.73 14.47 12.08
N VAL A 183 -21.37 13.32 12.27
CA VAL A 183 -20.76 12.01 12.07
C VAL A 183 -21.61 11.21 11.09
N ARG A 184 -21.06 10.90 9.92
CA ARG A 184 -21.73 10.10 8.89
C ARG A 184 -20.89 8.91 8.45
N TYR A 185 -21.57 7.87 8.00
CA TYR A 185 -20.96 6.67 7.44
C TYR A 185 -21.33 6.58 5.97
N GLU A 186 -20.34 6.77 5.11
CA GLU A 186 -20.50 6.81 3.66
C GLU A 186 -19.55 5.81 3.01
N ALA A 187 -19.78 5.54 1.72
CA ALA A 187 -18.88 4.70 0.96
C ALA A 187 -17.50 5.38 0.80
N VAL A 188 -16.45 4.74 1.30
CA VAL A 188 -15.06 5.21 1.10
C VAL A 188 -14.61 4.80 -0.31
N VAL A 189 -14.38 5.80 -1.16
CA VAL A 189 -14.00 5.58 -2.56
C VAL A 189 -12.49 5.45 -2.66
N ILE A 190 -12.04 4.22 -2.86
CA ILE A 190 -10.63 3.90 -3.13
C ILE A 190 -10.44 3.69 -4.63
N ASP A 191 -9.42 4.32 -5.19
CA ASP A 191 -9.09 4.15 -6.61
C ASP A 191 -8.64 2.71 -6.88
N ALA A 192 -9.19 2.14 -7.95
CA ALA A 192 -8.79 0.82 -8.42
C ALA A 192 -7.27 0.75 -8.64
N PHE A 193 -6.70 -0.44 -8.47
CA PHE A 193 -5.32 -0.66 -8.83
C PHE A 193 -5.15 -0.43 -10.34
N VAL A 194 -4.27 0.50 -10.71
CA VAL A 194 -3.87 0.75 -12.09
C VAL A 194 -2.45 0.19 -12.24
N PRO A 195 -2.25 -0.83 -13.10
CA PRO A 195 -0.93 -1.31 -13.44
C PRO A 195 -0.08 -0.14 -13.93
N GLN A 196 1.12 0.01 -13.36
CA GLN A 196 2.09 0.88 -14.01
C GLN A 196 2.45 0.27 -15.37
N ALA A 197 2.59 1.13 -16.39
CA ALA A 197 2.92 0.68 -17.73
C ALA A 197 4.10 -0.30 -17.66
N PRO A 198 4.01 -1.47 -18.33
CA PRO A 198 5.13 -2.39 -18.36
C PRO A 198 6.33 -1.61 -18.87
N ILE A 199 7.43 -1.66 -18.13
CA ILE A 199 8.67 -1.04 -18.58
C ILE A 199 8.98 -1.69 -19.92
N SER A 200 9.04 -0.88 -20.98
CA SER A 200 9.52 -1.28 -22.29
C SER A 200 11.01 -1.62 -22.18
N LEU A 201 11.32 -2.80 -21.63
CA LEU A 201 12.54 -3.49 -22.01
C LEU A 201 12.41 -3.68 -23.51
N ASN A 202 13.40 -3.23 -24.28
CA ASN A 202 13.44 -3.43 -25.72
C ASN A 202 13.56 -4.94 -26.00
N VAL A 203 12.42 -5.64 -25.92
CA VAL A 203 12.26 -6.99 -26.42
C VAL A 203 12.13 -6.85 -27.94
N ALA A 204 13.23 -6.48 -28.59
CA ALA A 204 13.31 -6.56 -30.03
C ALA A 204 13.20 -8.05 -30.41
N ALA A 205 12.08 -8.36 -31.08
CA ALA A 205 11.83 -9.55 -31.89
C ALA A 205 11.73 -10.90 -31.17
N VAL A 206 10.51 -11.32 -30.84
CA VAL A 206 10.01 -12.66 -31.24
C VAL A 206 8.50 -12.57 -31.45
N GLY A 207 8.07 -12.62 -32.71
CA GLY A 207 6.64 -12.70 -33.04
C GLY A 207 6.27 -12.51 -34.52
N SER A 208 7.17 -12.77 -35.48
CA SER A 208 6.82 -12.78 -36.90
C SER A 208 7.89 -13.45 -37.76
N SER A 209 8.09 -14.75 -37.56
CA SER A 209 8.73 -15.61 -38.56
C SER A 209 8.24 -17.05 -38.40
N GLU A 210 6.93 -17.23 -38.46
CA GLU A 210 6.31 -18.56 -38.59
C GLU A 210 5.15 -18.44 -39.57
N GLN A 211 5.49 -18.29 -40.85
CA GLN A 211 4.65 -18.65 -41.98
C GLN A 211 5.50 -18.69 -43.26
N ASP A 212 5.25 -19.74 -44.05
CA ASP A 212 5.64 -19.93 -45.44
C ASP A 212 7.00 -20.57 -45.76
N SER A 213 7.09 -21.91 -45.57
CA SER A 213 7.84 -22.77 -46.50
C SER A 213 7.24 -24.19 -46.55
N ALA A 214 5.94 -24.29 -46.82
CA ALA A 214 5.32 -25.57 -47.16
C ALA A 214 4.29 -25.37 -48.28
N LYS A 215 4.76 -25.17 -49.51
CA LYS A 215 4.12 -25.56 -50.78
C LYS A 215 4.92 -25.09 -51.99
N SER A 216 5.55 -26.06 -52.68
CA SER A 216 5.78 -26.14 -54.14
C SER A 216 6.82 -27.26 -54.33
N GLY A 217 6.58 -28.43 -54.92
CA GLY A 217 5.61 -28.76 -55.95
C GLY A 217 6.24 -28.64 -57.35
N ALA A 218 7.23 -29.49 -57.66
CA ALA A 218 7.53 -30.03 -58.99
C ALA A 218 8.60 -31.13 -58.85
#